data_AF-A0A8S9WFZ0-F1
#
_entry.id   AF-A0A8S9WFZ0-F1
#
_cell.length_a   1.000
_cell.length_b   1.000
_cell.length_c   1.000
_cell.angle_alpha   90.00
_cell.angle_beta   90.00
_cell.angle_gamma   90.00
#
_symmetry.space_group_name_H-M   'P 1'
#
loop_
_entity.id
_entity.type
_entity.pdbx_description
1 polymer ?
#
loop_
_entity_poly.entity_id
_entity_poly.type
_entity_poly.pdbx_seq_one_letter_code
_entity_poly.pdbx_strand_id
1 'polypeptide(L)'
;MLKGSIKRWDDIERSMSKRKILACVILLLIVISLTGIASGDGKVEDADTEDLKDYAEKLVSLKNHKNAGILYQKIAVRYSNESDWSNASCYYVLAGDNFVTVKEYELAAATFLKAGNCYHELRDCENASLYYNKGAELYKTNYPEYDSTWIEEKIEQCKERSLISTLLIVGILLATIKFSSKTAFGCAFATLRKREILAVASFYFAVPFTMSILLGKFGGAYEFVNILMNSWVLLGLMHLIIALVLLVLGLYTVKKWVRSKKDITRKTFILMAIPCPVCGATMFIACALLIILGMSSVLVGLLVGGIFFATIIGLTFGIRELKERKNLSPSSLGSVMTFFGLLYFLSLLLIPAYLPVKDMEIIIAGVPASDVIAGMLFMLAMTAIGFLKQTFEKSLIKKRTKKKTEG
;
A
#
# COMPACT_ATOMS: atom_id res chain seq x y z
N MET A 1 47.04 -11.31 -24.56
CA MET A 1 46.28 -12.03 -23.52
C MET A 1 45.48 -11.14 -22.55
N LEU A 2 45.84 -9.87 -22.30
CA LEU A 2 45.13 -9.01 -21.34
C LEU A 2 43.74 -8.49 -21.76
N LYS A 3 43.41 -8.45 -23.06
CA LYS A 3 42.08 -8.02 -23.55
C LYS A 3 40.95 -9.03 -23.30
N GLY A 4 41.26 -10.32 -23.13
CA GLY A 4 40.27 -11.36 -22.87
C GLY A 4 39.78 -11.41 -21.42
N SER A 5 40.62 -11.00 -20.47
CA SER A 5 40.29 -11.02 -19.03
C SER A 5 39.33 -9.87 -18.66
N ILE A 6 39.53 -8.67 -19.20
CA ILE A 6 38.68 -7.49 -18.91
C ILE A 6 37.22 -7.72 -19.37
N LYS A 7 37.02 -8.35 -20.54
CA LYS A 7 35.68 -8.66 -21.05
C LYS A 7 34.94 -9.69 -20.19
N ARG A 8 35.67 -10.66 -19.61
CA ARG A 8 35.11 -11.67 -18.71
C ARG A 8 34.70 -11.09 -17.35
N TRP A 9 35.43 -10.10 -16.84
CA TRP A 9 35.07 -9.38 -15.62
C TRP A 9 33.86 -8.45 -15.82
N ASP A 10 33.79 -7.74 -16.94
CA ASP A 10 32.63 -6.90 -17.30
C ASP A 10 31.33 -7.71 -17.39
N ASP A 11 31.38 -8.95 -17.90
CA ASP A 11 30.21 -9.82 -18.04
C ASP A 11 29.79 -10.47 -16.70
N ILE A 12 30.74 -10.77 -15.81
CA ILE A 12 30.48 -11.24 -14.44
C ILE A 12 29.87 -10.11 -13.59
N GLU A 13 30.34 -8.88 -13.74
CA GLU A 13 29.82 -7.70 -13.02
C GLU A 13 28.41 -7.30 -13.52
N ARG A 14 28.15 -7.43 -14.84
CA ARG A 14 26.81 -7.27 -15.43
C ARG A 14 25.82 -8.34 -14.97
N SER A 15 26.30 -9.57 -14.76
CA SER A 15 25.52 -10.71 -14.24
C SER A 15 25.15 -10.53 -12.76
N MET A 16 26.10 -10.08 -11.92
CA MET A 16 25.83 -9.84 -10.49
C MET A 16 24.91 -8.64 -10.23
N SER A 17 24.96 -7.62 -11.07
CA SER A 17 24.09 -6.43 -10.98
C SER A 17 22.63 -6.73 -11.27
N LYS A 18 22.36 -7.56 -12.28
CA LYS A 18 21.00 -8.02 -12.59
C LYS A 18 20.41 -8.83 -11.43
N ARG A 19 21.21 -9.68 -10.77
CA ARG A 19 20.77 -10.46 -9.61
C ARG A 19 20.39 -9.60 -8.40
N LYS A 20 21.03 -8.45 -8.17
CA LYS A 20 20.72 -7.57 -7.04
C LYS A 20 19.47 -6.71 -7.26
N ILE A 21 19.28 -6.19 -8.47
CA ILE A 21 18.06 -5.46 -8.83
C ILE A 21 16.87 -6.43 -8.86
N LEU A 22 17.05 -7.61 -9.44
CA LEU A 22 16.07 -8.67 -9.42
C LEU A 22 15.78 -9.12 -7.98
N ALA A 23 16.77 -9.23 -7.09
CA ALA A 23 16.55 -9.53 -5.68
C ALA A 23 15.79 -8.41 -4.94
N CYS A 24 16.00 -7.12 -5.25
CA CYS A 24 15.21 -6.03 -4.67
C CYS A 24 13.76 -6.04 -5.17
N VAL A 25 13.54 -6.29 -6.47
CA VAL A 25 12.19 -6.41 -7.04
C VAL A 25 11.49 -7.66 -6.50
N ILE A 26 12.20 -8.78 -6.40
CA ILE A 26 11.72 -10.02 -5.77
C ILE A 26 11.44 -9.78 -4.28
N LEU A 27 12.28 -9.05 -3.54
CA LEU A 27 12.02 -8.73 -2.13
C LEU A 27 10.78 -7.84 -1.98
N LEU A 28 10.61 -6.85 -2.87
CA LEU A 28 9.43 -5.98 -2.89
C LEU A 28 8.16 -6.79 -3.23
N LEU A 29 8.25 -7.70 -4.21
CA LEU A 29 7.17 -8.60 -4.59
C LEU A 29 6.89 -9.65 -3.50
N ILE A 30 7.90 -10.18 -2.82
CA ILE A 30 7.76 -11.10 -1.68
C ILE A 30 7.09 -10.38 -0.50
N VAL A 31 7.42 -9.11 -0.24
CA VAL A 31 6.72 -8.31 0.77
C VAL A 31 5.25 -8.10 0.39
N ILE A 32 4.95 -7.87 -0.90
CA ILE A 32 3.58 -7.76 -1.42
C ILE A 32 2.85 -9.12 -1.41
N SER A 33 3.55 -10.23 -1.60
CA SER A 33 2.98 -11.59 -1.57
C SER A 33 2.80 -12.14 -0.15
N LEU A 34 3.69 -11.80 0.79
CA LEU A 34 3.60 -12.19 2.20
C LEU A 34 2.46 -11.46 2.92
N THR A 35 2.01 -10.31 2.43
CA THR A 35 0.79 -9.65 2.94
C THR A 35 -0.51 -10.39 2.57
N GLY A 36 -0.44 -11.43 1.74
CA GLY A 36 -1.57 -12.33 1.48
C GLY A 36 -1.73 -13.47 2.50
N ILE A 37 -0.77 -13.67 3.42
CA ILE A 37 -0.78 -14.79 4.37
C ILE A 37 -0.23 -14.31 5.71
N ALA A 38 -0.99 -13.50 6.43
CA ALA A 38 -0.74 -13.25 7.84
C ALA A 38 -2.02 -12.78 8.55
N SER A 39 -3.05 -13.64 8.51
CA SER A 39 -4.08 -13.65 9.56
C SER A 39 -3.44 -14.26 10.80
N GLY A 40 -2.57 -13.48 11.44
CA GLY A 40 -1.96 -13.80 12.72
C GLY A 40 -2.88 -13.32 13.82
N ASP A 41 -3.70 -14.25 14.29
CA ASP A 41 -4.65 -14.10 15.37
C ASP A 41 -3.96 -13.59 16.64
N GLY A 42 -4.61 -12.65 17.29
CA GLY A 42 -4.04 -11.88 18.39
C GLY A 42 -5.11 -11.13 19.16
N LYS A 43 -6.27 -11.76 19.34
CA LYS A 43 -7.20 -11.40 20.40
C LYS A 43 -7.15 -12.51 21.44
N VAL A 44 -7.19 -12.09 22.69
CA VAL A 44 -7.29 -12.96 23.87
C VAL A 44 -8.61 -13.73 23.71
N GLU A 45 -8.53 -15.02 23.41
CA GLU A 45 -9.69 -15.91 23.54
C GLU A 45 -10.13 -15.85 25.01
N ASP A 46 -11.33 -15.33 25.25
CA ASP A 46 -11.96 -15.43 26.56
C ASP A 46 -12.09 -16.92 26.89
N ALA A 47 -11.64 -17.35 28.07
CA ALA A 47 -11.65 -18.75 28.50
C ALA A 47 -13.03 -19.43 28.33
N ASP A 48 -14.11 -18.66 28.42
CA ASP A 48 -15.50 -19.08 28.20
C ASP A 48 -15.78 -19.50 26.74
N THR A 49 -15.10 -18.96 25.74
CA THR A 49 -15.30 -19.31 24.32
C THR A 49 -14.52 -20.57 23.94
N GLU A 50 -13.34 -20.77 24.51
CA GLU A 50 -12.52 -21.96 24.31
C GLU A 50 -13.19 -23.20 24.95
N ASP A 51 -13.74 -23.05 26.16
CA ASP A 51 -14.54 -24.09 26.81
C ASP A 51 -15.79 -24.48 26.00
N LEU A 52 -16.45 -23.50 25.37
CA LEU A 52 -17.61 -23.76 24.50
C LEU A 52 -17.21 -24.49 23.21
N LYS A 53 -16.03 -24.21 22.66
CA LYS A 53 -15.50 -24.88 21.47
C LYS A 53 -15.19 -26.35 21.75
N ASP A 54 -14.46 -26.62 22.82
CA ASP A 54 -14.13 -27.98 23.26
C ASP A 54 -15.41 -28.79 23.53
N TYR A 55 -16.41 -28.15 24.13
CA TYR A 55 -17.70 -28.79 24.36
C TYR A 55 -18.46 -29.08 23.05
N ALA A 56 -18.40 -28.18 22.06
CA ALA A 56 -19.00 -28.40 20.74
C ALA A 56 -18.34 -29.57 20.01
N GLU A 57 -17.01 -29.66 20.02
CA GLU A 57 -16.26 -30.76 19.40
C GLU A 57 -16.59 -32.10 20.08
N LYS A 58 -16.72 -32.10 21.42
CA LYS A 58 -17.18 -33.28 22.16
C LYS A 58 -18.58 -33.71 21.75
N LEU A 59 -19.52 -32.77 21.55
CA LEU A 59 -20.87 -33.10 21.06
C LEU A 59 -20.86 -33.71 19.66
N VAL A 60 -20.00 -33.21 18.76
CA VAL A 60 -19.79 -33.83 17.43
C VAL A 60 -19.27 -35.26 17.57
N SER A 61 -18.29 -35.50 18.45
CA SER A 61 -17.74 -36.85 18.69
C SER A 61 -18.79 -37.85 19.21
N LEU A 62 -19.76 -37.35 19.98
CA LEU A 62 -20.90 -38.12 20.49
C LEU A 62 -22.05 -38.24 19.49
N LYS A 63 -21.86 -37.80 18.23
CA LYS A 63 -22.88 -37.72 17.16
C LYS A 63 -24.10 -36.86 17.52
N ASN A 64 -23.97 -35.98 18.51
CA ASN A 64 -25.00 -35.02 18.87
C ASN A 64 -24.86 -33.75 18.02
N HIS A 65 -25.00 -33.92 16.71
CA HIS A 65 -24.79 -32.88 15.71
C HIS A 65 -25.76 -31.70 15.86
N LYS A 66 -27.00 -31.94 16.29
CA LYS A 66 -27.98 -30.87 16.50
C LYS A 66 -27.53 -29.88 17.58
N ASN A 67 -27.11 -30.40 18.75
CA ASN A 67 -26.64 -29.54 19.84
C ASN A 67 -25.28 -28.92 19.53
N ALA A 68 -24.39 -29.64 18.82
CA ALA A 68 -23.14 -29.08 18.33
C ALA A 68 -23.39 -27.89 17.38
N GLY A 69 -24.34 -28.02 16.44
CA GLY A 69 -24.71 -26.94 15.51
C GLY A 69 -25.23 -25.69 16.22
N ILE A 70 -26.10 -25.87 17.22
CA ILE A 70 -26.60 -24.74 18.06
C ILE A 70 -25.45 -24.05 18.78
N LEU A 71 -24.50 -24.82 19.32
CA LEU A 71 -23.38 -24.29 20.08
C LEU A 71 -22.41 -23.51 19.17
N TYR A 72 -22.06 -24.07 18.01
CA TYR A 72 -21.27 -23.35 17.00
C TYR A 72 -21.95 -22.08 16.51
N GLN A 73 -23.27 -22.08 16.33
CA GLN A 73 -24.01 -20.88 15.97
C GLN A 73 -23.91 -19.80 17.07
N LYS A 74 -23.96 -20.20 18.35
CA LYS A 74 -23.80 -19.29 19.49
C LYS A 74 -22.39 -18.69 19.53
N ILE A 75 -21.36 -19.50 19.28
CA ILE A 75 -19.96 -19.05 19.16
C ILE A 75 -19.83 -18.06 17.99
N ALA A 76 -20.40 -18.38 16.84
CA ALA A 76 -20.38 -17.53 15.65
C ALA A 76 -21.03 -16.16 15.89
N VAL A 77 -22.15 -16.10 16.62
CA VAL A 77 -22.81 -14.85 17.00
C VAL A 77 -21.91 -13.99 17.89
N ARG A 78 -21.15 -14.58 18.81
CA ARG A 78 -20.21 -13.84 19.67
C ARG A 78 -19.14 -13.15 18.83
N TYR A 79 -18.47 -13.89 17.95
CA TYR A 79 -17.48 -13.32 17.04
C TYR A 79 -18.08 -12.29 16.08
N SER A 80 -19.31 -12.53 15.59
CA SER A 80 -20.03 -11.58 14.74
C SER A 80 -20.32 -10.26 15.45
N ASN A 81 -20.69 -10.28 16.74
CA ASN A 81 -20.91 -9.07 17.54
C ASN A 81 -19.61 -8.30 17.77
N GLU A 82 -18.49 -8.99 17.84
CA GLU A 82 -17.15 -8.41 17.93
C GLU A 82 -16.57 -7.96 16.58
N SER A 83 -17.36 -8.07 15.51
CA SER A 83 -16.94 -7.82 14.12
C SER A 83 -15.75 -8.67 13.67
N ASP A 84 -15.55 -9.83 14.31
CA ASP A 84 -14.61 -10.85 13.87
C ASP A 84 -15.30 -11.77 12.86
N TRP A 85 -15.48 -11.24 11.66
CA TRP A 85 -16.18 -11.90 10.56
C TRP A 85 -15.46 -13.17 10.08
N SER A 86 -14.14 -13.27 10.29
CA SER A 86 -13.34 -14.43 9.91
C SER A 86 -13.70 -15.64 10.78
N ASN A 87 -13.65 -15.47 12.10
CA ASN A 87 -14.03 -16.54 13.03
C ASN A 87 -15.54 -16.80 12.97
N ALA A 88 -16.36 -15.75 12.89
CA ALA A 88 -17.82 -15.90 12.77
C ALA A 88 -18.22 -16.73 11.54
N SER A 89 -17.63 -16.46 10.36
CA SER A 89 -17.95 -17.22 9.14
C SER A 89 -17.59 -18.70 9.28
N CYS A 90 -16.41 -19.03 9.82
CA CYS A 90 -15.98 -20.41 10.05
C CYS A 90 -16.96 -21.18 10.94
N TYR A 91 -17.36 -20.60 12.08
CA TYR A 91 -18.29 -21.25 13.00
C TYR A 91 -19.72 -21.33 12.46
N TYR A 92 -20.18 -20.36 11.66
CA TYR A 92 -21.46 -20.50 10.96
C TYR A 92 -21.42 -21.65 9.93
N VAL A 93 -20.32 -21.84 9.22
CA VAL A 93 -20.18 -22.98 8.29
C VAL A 93 -20.22 -24.31 9.04
N LEU A 94 -19.46 -24.44 10.13
CA LEU A 94 -19.48 -25.63 11.00
C LEU A 94 -20.87 -25.92 11.56
N ALA A 95 -21.60 -24.89 11.99
CA ALA A 95 -22.97 -25.02 12.45
C ALA A 95 -23.91 -25.51 11.33
N GLY A 96 -23.80 -24.92 10.14
CA GLY A 96 -24.59 -25.29 8.97
C GLY A 96 -24.39 -26.76 8.57
N ASP A 97 -23.15 -27.23 8.49
CA ASP A 97 -22.83 -28.62 8.12
C ASP A 97 -23.35 -29.63 9.16
N ASN A 98 -23.34 -29.29 10.45
CA ASN A 98 -23.95 -30.11 11.50
C ASN A 98 -25.48 -30.20 11.35
N PHE A 99 -26.16 -29.09 11.00
CA PHE A 99 -27.60 -29.11 10.75
C PHE A 99 -27.98 -29.89 9.49
N VAL A 100 -27.16 -29.82 8.42
CA VAL A 100 -27.33 -30.68 7.23
C VAL A 100 -27.24 -32.16 7.62
N THR A 101 -26.30 -32.53 8.48
CA THR A 101 -26.10 -33.92 8.94
C THR A 101 -27.34 -34.49 9.63
N VAL A 102 -28.08 -33.66 10.38
CA VAL A 102 -29.35 -34.05 11.05
C VAL A 102 -30.60 -33.74 10.23
N LYS A 103 -30.45 -33.33 8.96
CA LYS A 103 -31.55 -32.97 8.03
C LYS A 103 -32.43 -31.81 8.51
N GLU A 104 -31.89 -30.93 9.34
CA GLU A 104 -32.54 -29.68 9.77
C GLU A 104 -32.27 -28.58 8.73
N TYR A 105 -32.81 -28.75 7.51
CA TYR A 105 -32.42 -27.94 6.35
C TYR A 105 -32.76 -26.45 6.49
N GLU A 106 -33.82 -26.10 7.20
CA GLU A 106 -34.19 -24.69 7.44
C GLU A 106 -33.15 -23.98 8.33
N LEU A 107 -32.72 -24.66 9.41
CA LEU A 107 -31.67 -24.15 10.29
C LEU A 107 -30.32 -24.10 9.57
N ALA A 108 -29.99 -25.10 8.76
CA ALA A 108 -28.80 -25.10 7.93
C ALA A 108 -28.80 -23.93 6.94
N ALA A 109 -29.91 -23.73 6.22
CA ALA A 109 -30.08 -22.66 5.25
C ALA A 109 -29.86 -21.28 5.87
N ALA A 110 -30.58 -20.97 6.97
CA ALA A 110 -30.42 -19.72 7.71
C ALA A 110 -28.97 -19.49 8.16
N THR A 111 -28.28 -20.56 8.56
CA THR A 111 -26.91 -20.49 9.05
C THR A 111 -25.91 -20.25 7.92
N PHE A 112 -26.08 -20.87 6.75
CA PHE A 112 -25.24 -20.56 5.57
C PHE A 112 -25.48 -19.16 5.04
N LEU A 113 -26.71 -18.63 5.08
CA LEU A 113 -26.94 -17.21 4.74
C LEU A 113 -26.20 -16.27 5.70
N LYS A 114 -26.14 -16.60 7.00
CA LYS A 114 -25.33 -15.84 7.97
C LYS A 114 -23.83 -15.95 7.71
N ALA A 115 -23.33 -17.12 7.29
CA ALA A 115 -21.95 -17.27 6.82
C ALA A 115 -21.68 -16.39 5.59
N GLY A 116 -22.60 -16.39 4.62
CA GLY A 116 -22.55 -15.52 3.44
C GLY A 116 -22.51 -14.03 3.79
N ASN A 117 -23.28 -13.60 4.79
CA ASN A 117 -23.21 -12.23 5.33
C ASN A 117 -21.82 -11.92 5.92
N CYS A 118 -21.22 -12.84 6.66
CA CYS A 118 -19.88 -12.65 7.22
C CYS A 118 -18.81 -12.54 6.11
N TYR A 119 -18.88 -13.40 5.08
CA TYR A 119 -17.97 -13.31 3.93
C TYR A 119 -18.20 -12.04 3.09
N HIS A 120 -19.43 -11.56 3.01
CA HIS A 120 -19.76 -10.28 2.39
C HIS A 120 -19.09 -9.11 3.15
N GLU A 121 -19.11 -9.11 4.49
CA GLU A 121 -18.40 -8.12 5.30
C GLU A 121 -16.87 -8.23 5.16
N LEU A 122 -16.34 -9.45 5.01
CA LEU A 122 -14.92 -9.70 4.68
C LEU A 122 -14.54 -9.29 3.25
N ARG A 123 -15.51 -8.96 2.39
CA ARG A 123 -15.34 -8.69 0.95
C ARG A 123 -14.80 -9.88 0.17
N ASP A 124 -14.99 -11.08 0.69
CA ASP A 124 -14.72 -12.34 0.02
C ASP A 124 -15.97 -12.76 -0.76
N CYS A 125 -16.14 -12.14 -1.93
CA CYS A 125 -17.36 -12.29 -2.72
C CYS A 125 -17.52 -13.70 -3.32
N GLU A 126 -16.43 -14.47 -3.44
CA GLU A 126 -16.47 -15.86 -3.90
C GLU A 126 -17.10 -16.75 -2.83
N ASN A 127 -16.60 -16.68 -1.59
CA ASN A 127 -17.19 -17.43 -0.48
C ASN A 127 -18.58 -16.90 -0.09
N ALA A 128 -18.82 -15.58 -0.18
CA ALA A 128 -20.15 -15.03 0.02
C ALA A 128 -21.16 -15.63 -0.98
N SER A 129 -20.79 -15.69 -2.27
CA SER A 129 -21.62 -16.28 -3.32
C SER A 129 -21.87 -17.77 -3.06
N LEU A 130 -20.82 -18.51 -2.70
CA LEU A 130 -20.92 -19.93 -2.39
C LEU A 130 -21.94 -20.21 -1.28
N TYR A 131 -21.83 -19.50 -0.15
CA TYR A 131 -22.70 -19.77 1.00
C TYR A 131 -24.10 -19.18 0.88
N TYR A 132 -24.28 -18.06 0.16
CA TYR A 132 -25.63 -17.61 -0.18
C TYR A 132 -26.36 -18.62 -1.07
N ASN A 133 -25.69 -19.14 -2.11
CA ASN A 133 -26.27 -20.15 -2.98
C ASN A 133 -26.56 -21.46 -2.23
N LYS A 134 -25.62 -21.94 -1.40
CA LYS A 134 -25.81 -23.13 -0.55
C LYS A 134 -27.02 -22.97 0.39
N GLY A 135 -27.19 -21.79 1.00
CA GLY A 135 -28.36 -21.49 1.82
C GLY A 135 -29.67 -21.46 1.03
N ALA A 136 -29.67 -20.84 -0.16
CA ALA A 136 -30.85 -20.76 -1.02
C ALA A 136 -31.29 -22.12 -1.57
N GLU A 137 -30.35 -22.99 -1.96
CA GLU A 137 -30.64 -24.36 -2.40
C GLU A 137 -31.33 -25.18 -1.29
N LEU A 138 -30.87 -25.04 -0.05
CA LEU A 138 -31.50 -25.69 1.10
C LEU A 138 -32.89 -25.12 1.40
N TYR A 139 -33.10 -23.80 1.27
CA TYR A 139 -34.44 -23.22 1.37
C TYR A 139 -35.38 -23.74 0.27
N LYS A 140 -34.92 -23.83 -0.98
CA LYS A 140 -35.70 -24.37 -2.11
C LYS A 140 -36.13 -25.82 -1.91
N THR A 141 -35.40 -26.59 -1.10
CA THR A 141 -35.78 -27.96 -0.75
C THR A 141 -37.08 -28.00 0.06
N ASN A 142 -37.31 -27.03 0.95
CA ASN A 142 -38.51 -26.93 1.77
C ASN A 142 -39.57 -25.97 1.18
N TYR A 143 -39.13 -24.98 0.40
CA TYR A 143 -39.93 -23.91 -0.17
C TYR A 143 -39.54 -23.68 -1.65
N PRO A 144 -40.10 -24.44 -2.60
CA PRO A 144 -39.73 -24.36 -4.01
C PRO A 144 -39.89 -22.95 -4.63
N GLU A 145 -40.78 -22.12 -4.07
CA GLU A 145 -41.03 -20.74 -4.51
C GLU A 145 -40.06 -19.71 -3.91
N TYR A 146 -39.02 -20.14 -3.17
CA TYR A 146 -38.06 -19.23 -2.56
C TYR A 146 -37.31 -18.40 -3.61
N ASP A 147 -37.47 -17.07 -3.53
CA ASP A 147 -36.79 -16.12 -4.38
C ASP A 147 -35.32 -15.93 -3.97
N SER A 148 -34.41 -16.27 -4.89
CA SER A 148 -32.97 -16.15 -4.73
C SER A 148 -32.34 -15.05 -5.57
N THR A 149 -33.14 -14.21 -6.25
CA THR A 149 -32.65 -13.15 -7.15
C THR A 149 -31.83 -12.08 -6.40
N TRP A 150 -32.17 -11.81 -5.15
CA TRP A 150 -31.44 -10.87 -4.27
C TRP A 150 -29.96 -11.25 -4.07
N ILE A 151 -29.58 -12.51 -4.28
CA ILE A 151 -28.20 -12.97 -4.14
C ILE A 151 -27.31 -12.36 -5.22
N GLU A 152 -27.80 -12.30 -6.46
CA GLU A 152 -27.03 -11.74 -7.58
C GLU A 152 -26.73 -10.26 -7.34
N GLU A 153 -27.75 -9.48 -6.96
CA GLU A 153 -27.62 -8.06 -6.62
C GLU A 153 -26.61 -7.86 -5.47
N LYS A 154 -26.72 -8.66 -4.41
CA LYS A 154 -25.85 -8.55 -3.23
C LYS A 154 -24.38 -8.91 -3.56
N ILE A 155 -24.16 -9.88 -4.45
CA ILE A 155 -22.82 -10.25 -4.91
C ILE A 155 -22.23 -9.19 -5.84
N GLU A 156 -23.03 -8.55 -6.69
CA GLU A 156 -22.59 -7.41 -7.50
C GLU A 156 -22.14 -6.24 -6.61
N GLN A 157 -22.94 -5.86 -5.61
CA GLN A 157 -22.57 -4.85 -4.62
C GLN A 157 -21.27 -5.21 -3.86
N CYS A 158 -21.08 -6.48 -3.49
CA CYS A 158 -19.83 -6.96 -2.89
C CYS A 158 -18.63 -6.72 -3.80
N LYS A 159 -18.74 -7.08 -5.09
CA LYS A 159 -17.66 -6.95 -6.08
C LYS A 159 -17.28 -5.48 -6.29
N GLU A 160 -18.26 -4.60 -6.42
CA GLU A 160 -18.00 -3.16 -6.56
C GLU A 160 -17.27 -2.58 -5.34
N ARG A 161 -17.76 -2.90 -4.13
CA ARG A 161 -17.14 -2.46 -2.87
C ARG A 161 -15.71 -3.02 -2.74
N SER A 162 -15.49 -4.28 -3.11
CA SER A 162 -14.17 -4.92 -3.09
C SER A 162 -13.19 -4.27 -4.07
N LEU A 163 -13.65 -3.93 -5.28
CA LEU A 163 -12.86 -3.23 -6.29
C LEU A 163 -12.43 -1.85 -5.82
N ILE A 164 -13.37 -1.03 -5.33
CA ILE A 164 -13.09 0.32 -4.81
C ILE A 164 -12.05 0.26 -3.69
N SER A 165 -12.21 -0.71 -2.79
CA SER A 165 -11.31 -0.92 -1.66
C SER A 165 -9.91 -1.31 -2.11
N THR A 166 -9.81 -2.20 -3.11
CA THR A 166 -8.54 -2.61 -3.69
C THR A 166 -7.81 -1.43 -4.35
N LEU A 167 -8.53 -0.63 -5.14
CA LEU A 167 -7.97 0.59 -5.74
C LEU A 167 -7.49 1.58 -4.69
N LEU A 168 -8.23 1.73 -3.60
CA LEU A 168 -7.88 2.61 -2.48
C LEU A 168 -6.60 2.11 -1.79
N ILE A 169 -6.50 0.81 -1.48
CA ILE A 169 -5.30 0.19 -0.91
C ILE A 169 -4.12 0.44 -1.84
N VAL A 170 -4.21 0.07 -3.12
CA VAL A 170 -3.13 0.27 -4.11
C VAL A 170 -2.72 1.74 -4.18
N GLY A 171 -3.68 2.67 -4.18
CA GLY A 171 -3.43 4.11 -4.15
C GLY A 171 -2.63 4.56 -2.92
N ILE A 172 -2.99 4.07 -1.74
CA ILE A 172 -2.26 4.33 -0.48
C ILE A 172 -0.82 3.79 -0.55
N LEU A 173 -0.63 2.57 -1.08
CA LEU A 173 0.70 1.97 -1.21
C LEU A 173 1.57 2.76 -2.18
N LEU A 174 1.03 3.15 -3.33
CA LEU A 174 1.74 3.99 -4.30
C LEU A 174 2.10 5.36 -3.74
N ALA A 175 1.19 5.99 -2.98
CA ALA A 175 1.48 7.23 -2.28
C ALA A 175 2.65 7.04 -1.28
N THR A 176 2.62 5.96 -0.49
CA THR A 176 3.68 5.62 0.46
C THR A 176 5.04 5.43 -0.21
N ILE A 177 5.08 4.75 -1.37
CA ILE A 177 6.29 4.58 -2.18
C ILE A 177 6.80 5.95 -2.70
N LYS A 178 5.90 6.80 -3.20
CA LYS A 178 6.25 8.15 -3.66
C LYS A 178 6.89 8.97 -2.54
N PHE A 179 6.33 8.94 -1.33
CA PHE A 179 6.85 9.74 -0.22
C PHE A 179 8.17 9.21 0.33
N SER A 180 8.32 7.89 0.49
CA SER A 180 9.58 7.25 0.91
C SER A 180 10.72 7.47 -0.10
N SER A 181 10.39 7.56 -1.39
CA SER A 181 11.37 7.87 -2.45
C SER A 181 12.12 9.18 -2.21
N LYS A 182 11.46 10.23 -1.69
CA LYS A 182 12.10 11.52 -1.38
C LYS A 182 13.24 11.34 -0.37
N THR A 183 12.97 10.65 0.73
CA THR A 183 13.96 10.35 1.75
C THR A 183 15.09 9.49 1.19
N ALA A 184 14.77 8.51 0.34
CA ALA A 184 15.75 7.66 -0.31
C ALA A 184 16.72 8.46 -1.21
N PHE A 185 16.20 9.38 -2.03
CA PHE A 185 17.03 10.27 -2.85
C PHE A 185 17.96 11.12 -1.98
N GLY A 186 17.44 11.70 -0.89
CA GLY A 186 18.24 12.47 0.06
C GLY A 186 19.40 11.65 0.64
N CYS A 187 19.11 10.44 1.10
CA CYS A 187 20.09 9.52 1.70
C CYS A 187 21.11 8.98 0.69
N ALA A 188 20.71 8.79 -0.56
CA ALA A 188 21.56 8.23 -1.61
C ALA A 188 22.64 9.22 -2.05
N PHE A 189 22.26 10.47 -2.27
CA PHE A 189 23.20 11.49 -2.72
C PHE A 189 24.06 12.02 -1.58
N ALA A 190 23.53 12.05 -0.35
CA ALA A 190 24.31 12.33 0.84
C ALA A 190 25.34 11.21 1.06
N THR A 191 26.58 11.60 1.37
CA THR A 191 27.68 10.69 1.70
C THR A 191 27.52 10.08 3.11
N LEU A 192 26.35 9.48 3.37
CA LEU A 192 26.01 8.84 4.64
C LEU A 192 26.59 7.43 4.76
N ARG A 193 26.92 7.04 5.99
CA ARG A 193 27.31 5.66 6.32
C ARG A 193 26.10 4.74 6.29
N LYS A 194 26.32 3.43 6.04
CA LYS A 194 25.24 2.42 6.01
C LYS A 194 24.40 2.41 7.30
N ARG A 195 25.04 2.62 8.46
CA ARG A 195 24.38 2.73 9.76
C ARG A 195 23.44 3.94 9.86
N GLU A 196 23.83 5.08 9.27
CA GLU A 196 23.01 6.29 9.27
C GLU A 196 21.77 6.11 8.39
N ILE A 197 21.91 5.45 7.23
CA ILE A 197 20.76 5.10 6.37
C ILE A 197 19.81 4.16 7.09
N LEU A 198 20.33 3.12 7.75
CA LEU A 198 19.53 2.17 8.50
C LEU A 198 18.79 2.85 9.65
N ALA A 199 19.41 3.80 10.35
CA ALA A 199 18.77 4.59 11.40
C ALA A 199 17.61 5.43 10.86
N VAL A 200 17.80 6.12 9.72
CA VAL A 200 16.73 6.88 9.07
C VAL A 200 15.59 5.96 8.64
N ALA A 201 15.88 4.84 7.97
CA ALA A 201 14.86 3.88 7.55
C ALA A 201 14.08 3.30 8.76
N SER A 202 14.78 2.96 9.85
CA SER A 202 14.16 2.43 11.07
C SER A 202 13.26 3.46 11.75
N PHE A 203 13.65 4.75 11.73
CA PHE A 203 12.77 5.82 12.22
C PHE A 203 11.50 5.94 11.38
N TYR A 204 11.61 5.86 10.06
CA TYR A 204 10.47 5.85 9.15
C TYR A 204 9.58 4.61 9.26
N PHE A 205 10.10 3.50 9.79
CA PHE A 205 9.31 2.32 10.15
C PHE A 205 8.57 2.53 11.49
N ALA A 206 9.28 3.03 12.49
CA ALA A 206 8.75 3.17 13.85
C ALA A 206 7.57 4.16 13.94
N VAL A 207 7.60 5.26 13.17
CA VAL A 207 6.52 6.26 13.17
C VAL A 207 5.16 5.68 12.77
N PRO A 208 4.95 5.11 11.57
CA PRO A 208 3.67 4.52 11.20
C PRO A 208 3.30 3.31 12.05
N PHE A 209 4.28 2.51 12.50
CA PHE A 209 4.01 1.38 13.40
C PHE A 209 3.41 1.82 14.73
N THR A 210 4.02 2.82 15.39
CA THR A 210 3.50 3.39 16.63
C THR A 210 2.17 4.10 16.44
N MET A 211 2.03 4.89 15.36
CA MET A 211 0.77 5.55 15.02
C MET A 211 -0.38 4.55 14.82
N SER A 212 -0.13 3.43 14.14
CA SER A 212 -1.15 2.43 13.86
C SER A 212 -1.62 1.73 15.15
N ILE A 213 -0.71 1.40 16.06
CA ILE A 213 -1.07 0.85 17.38
C ILE A 213 -1.92 1.85 18.19
N LEU A 214 -1.53 3.13 18.20
CA LEU A 214 -2.30 4.18 18.88
C LEU A 214 -3.72 4.29 18.29
N LEU A 215 -3.84 4.30 16.97
CA LEU A 215 -5.14 4.32 16.28
C LEU A 215 -6.02 3.13 16.65
N GLY A 216 -5.44 1.93 16.71
CA GLY A 216 -6.17 0.73 17.10
C GLY A 216 -6.65 0.74 18.56
N LYS A 217 -5.90 1.37 19.48
CA LYS A 217 -6.26 1.43 20.90
C LYS A 217 -7.30 2.50 21.22
N PHE A 218 -7.21 3.67 20.58
CA PHE A 218 -8.03 4.82 20.94
C PHE A 218 -9.38 4.88 20.20
N GLY A 219 -9.64 4.02 19.21
CA GLY A 219 -10.92 3.97 18.48
C GLY A 219 -11.30 5.24 17.70
N GLY A 220 -10.53 6.32 17.83
CA GLY A 220 -10.81 7.66 17.32
C GLY A 220 -10.18 7.98 15.96
N ALA A 221 -9.93 6.98 15.10
CA ALA A 221 -9.30 7.21 13.80
C ALA A 221 -10.05 8.27 12.96
N TYR A 222 -11.39 8.24 12.99
CA TYR A 222 -12.24 9.20 12.30
C TYR A 222 -12.13 10.63 12.84
N GLU A 223 -12.09 10.79 14.16
CA GLU A 223 -12.02 12.10 14.80
C GLU A 223 -10.70 12.80 14.46
N PHE A 224 -9.58 12.07 14.54
CA PHE A 224 -8.29 12.59 14.15
C PHE A 224 -8.19 12.89 12.65
N VAL A 225 -8.77 12.05 11.78
CA VAL A 225 -8.85 12.34 10.34
C VAL A 225 -9.62 13.63 10.10
N ASN A 226 -10.76 13.83 10.77
CA ASN A 226 -11.56 15.06 10.64
C ASN A 226 -10.79 16.29 11.13
N ILE A 227 -10.10 16.23 12.27
CA ILE A 227 -9.27 17.34 12.76
C ILE A 227 -8.15 17.68 11.76
N LEU A 228 -7.50 16.66 11.20
CA LEU A 228 -6.44 16.83 10.21
C LEU A 228 -6.97 17.44 8.90
N MET A 229 -8.12 16.97 8.43
CA MET A 229 -8.77 17.48 7.21
C MET A 229 -9.26 18.92 7.40
N ASN A 230 -9.77 19.27 8.57
CA ASN A 230 -10.16 20.65 8.89
C ASN A 230 -8.95 21.60 8.99
N SER A 231 -7.76 21.06 9.20
CA SER A 231 -6.51 21.82 9.27
C SER A 231 -5.79 21.96 7.91
N TRP A 232 -6.50 21.76 6.79
CA TRP A 232 -5.93 21.74 5.44
C TRP A 232 -5.18 23.03 5.07
N VAL A 233 -5.65 24.21 5.53
CA VAL A 233 -4.97 25.50 5.29
C VAL A 233 -3.58 25.51 5.94
N LEU A 234 -3.48 25.02 7.18
CA LEU A 234 -2.21 24.92 7.90
C LEU A 234 -1.26 23.92 7.22
N LEU A 235 -1.78 22.76 6.80
CA LEU A 235 -1.01 21.75 6.06
C LEU A 235 -0.52 22.30 4.71
N GLY A 236 -1.34 23.11 4.02
CA GLY A 236 -1.00 23.80 2.79
C GLY A 236 0.10 24.84 2.99
N LEU A 237 0.01 25.67 4.03
CA LEU A 237 1.05 26.65 4.39
C LEU A 237 2.39 25.97 4.67
N MET A 238 2.39 24.86 5.42
CA MET A 238 3.62 24.10 5.70
C MET A 238 4.21 23.49 4.42
N HIS A 239 3.37 23.00 3.51
CA HIS A 239 3.80 22.54 2.18
C HIS A 239 4.47 23.66 1.38
N LEU A 240 3.89 24.87 1.40
CA LEU A 240 4.43 26.03 0.69
C LEU A 240 5.81 26.41 1.22
N ILE A 241 5.96 26.48 2.53
CA ILE A 241 7.24 26.78 3.17
C ILE A 241 8.29 25.73 2.76
N ILE A 242 7.94 24.44 2.82
CA ILE A 242 8.86 23.36 2.45
C ILE A 242 9.19 23.41 0.95
N ALA A 243 8.22 23.70 0.09
CA ALA A 243 8.44 23.83 -1.35
C ALA A 243 9.45 24.94 -1.65
N LEU A 244 9.27 26.11 -1.04
CA LEU A 244 10.18 27.26 -1.19
C LEU A 244 11.59 26.93 -0.67
N VAL A 245 11.70 26.32 0.52
CA VAL A 245 13.00 25.98 1.09
C VAL A 245 13.72 24.93 0.23
N LEU A 246 13.01 23.90 -0.27
CA LEU A 246 13.60 22.90 -1.18
C LEU A 246 14.06 23.52 -2.49
N LEU A 247 13.29 24.46 -3.05
CA LEU A 247 13.64 25.16 -4.29
C LEU A 247 14.89 26.03 -4.08
N VAL A 248 14.91 26.85 -3.02
CA VAL A 248 16.05 27.72 -2.68
C VAL A 248 17.31 26.91 -2.39
N LEU A 249 17.23 25.87 -1.54
CA LEU A 249 18.38 25.02 -1.23
C LEU A 249 18.83 24.17 -2.43
N GLY A 250 17.90 23.73 -3.28
CA GLY A 250 18.22 23.03 -4.53
C GLY A 250 19.05 23.91 -5.46
N LEU A 251 18.56 25.12 -5.73
CA LEU A 251 19.30 26.12 -6.54
C LEU A 251 20.63 26.51 -5.90
N TYR A 252 20.67 26.70 -4.58
CA TYR A 252 21.89 26.99 -3.85
C TYR A 252 22.93 25.86 -3.97
N THR A 253 22.49 24.60 -3.87
CA THR A 253 23.34 23.42 -4.02
C THR A 253 23.93 23.34 -5.42
N VAL A 254 23.13 23.56 -6.46
CA VAL A 254 23.61 23.61 -7.85
C VAL A 254 24.61 24.75 -8.03
N LYS A 255 24.26 25.98 -7.62
CA LYS A 255 25.09 27.18 -7.80
C LYS A 255 26.44 27.05 -7.11
N LYS A 256 26.47 26.53 -5.89
CA LYS A 256 27.71 26.38 -5.10
C LYS A 256 28.62 25.29 -5.64
N TRP A 257 28.04 24.19 -6.15
CA TRP A 257 28.81 23.15 -6.82
C TRP A 257 29.45 23.67 -8.12
N VAL A 258 28.69 24.40 -8.93
CA VAL A 258 29.16 24.95 -10.21
C VAL A 258 30.26 26.00 -10.00
N ARG A 259 30.10 26.92 -9.03
CA ARG A 259 31.05 28.02 -8.81
C ARG A 259 32.28 27.65 -7.99
N SER A 260 32.14 26.82 -6.96
CA SER A 260 33.20 26.64 -5.95
C SER A 260 33.66 25.20 -5.79
N LYS A 261 33.09 24.24 -6.55
CA LYS A 261 33.38 22.78 -6.45
C LYS A 261 33.30 22.22 -5.02
N LYS A 262 32.63 22.93 -4.12
CA LYS A 262 32.50 22.57 -2.71
C LYS A 262 31.24 21.74 -2.51
N ASP A 263 31.41 20.51 -2.04
CA ASP A 263 30.29 19.64 -1.70
C ASP A 263 29.61 20.11 -0.41
N ILE A 264 28.33 20.45 -0.53
CA ILE A 264 27.45 20.83 0.60
C ILE A 264 26.27 19.88 0.77
N THR A 265 26.24 18.77 0.01
CA THR A 265 25.14 17.79 0.02
C THR A 265 24.88 17.23 1.42
N ARG A 266 25.93 17.00 2.22
CA ARG A 266 25.81 16.54 3.60
C ARG A 266 25.13 17.55 4.55
N LYS A 267 25.02 18.83 4.19
CA LYS A 267 24.26 19.82 4.98
C LYS A 267 22.84 19.96 4.46
N THR A 268 22.66 19.92 3.14
CA THR A 268 21.35 20.15 2.51
C THR A 268 20.47 18.90 2.46
N PHE A 269 21.03 17.70 2.62
CA PHE A 269 20.22 16.46 2.61
C PHE A 269 19.28 16.34 3.79
N ILE A 270 19.59 16.95 4.94
CA ILE A 270 18.79 16.83 6.17
C ILE A 270 17.36 17.30 5.89
N LEU A 271 17.20 18.39 5.15
CA LEU A 271 15.88 18.90 4.76
C LEU A 271 15.10 17.91 3.87
N MET A 272 15.81 17.08 3.11
CA MET A 272 15.20 16.08 2.23
C MET A 272 14.87 14.77 2.97
N ALA A 273 15.63 14.45 4.02
CA ALA A 273 15.53 13.21 4.78
C ALA A 273 14.63 13.33 6.02
N ILE A 274 14.41 14.52 6.57
CA ILE A 274 13.46 14.72 7.67
C ILE A 274 12.04 14.55 7.14
N PRO A 275 11.16 13.79 7.83
CA PRO A 275 9.77 13.71 7.44
C PRO A 275 9.16 15.11 7.57
N CYS A 276 8.70 15.65 6.45
CA CYS A 276 7.88 16.85 6.50
C CYS A 276 6.55 16.53 7.19
N PRO A 277 5.87 17.51 7.79
CA PRO A 277 4.56 17.34 8.43
C PRO A 277 3.56 16.59 7.52
N VAL A 278 3.69 16.82 6.22
CA VAL A 278 2.97 16.13 5.15
C VAL A 278 3.21 14.62 5.13
N CYS A 279 4.46 14.17 5.18
CA CYS A 279 4.76 12.74 5.18
C CYS A 279 4.16 12.08 6.43
N GLY A 280 4.22 12.77 7.58
CA GLY A 280 3.54 12.33 8.80
C GLY A 280 2.03 12.24 8.62
N ALA A 281 1.40 13.26 8.04
CA ALA A 281 -0.03 13.26 7.72
C ALA A 281 -0.39 12.11 6.75
N THR A 282 0.40 11.87 5.71
CA THR A 282 0.16 10.75 4.79
C THR A 282 0.34 9.40 5.48
N MET A 283 1.38 9.22 6.30
CA MET A 283 1.56 8.00 7.09
C MET A 283 0.34 7.74 7.98
N PHE A 284 -0.14 8.79 8.64
CA PHE A 284 -1.32 8.73 9.50
C PHE A 284 -2.58 8.36 8.72
N ILE A 285 -2.88 9.08 7.63
CA ILE A 285 -4.05 8.83 6.78
C ILE A 285 -4.00 7.43 6.17
N ALA A 286 -2.82 7.00 5.70
CA ALA A 286 -2.61 5.65 5.19
C ALA A 286 -2.94 4.59 6.26
N CYS A 287 -2.44 4.77 7.48
CA CYS A 287 -2.75 3.85 8.57
C CYS A 287 -4.23 3.86 8.94
N ALA A 288 -4.84 5.05 9.08
CA ALA A 288 -6.24 5.19 9.43
C ALA A 288 -7.17 4.55 8.39
N LEU A 289 -6.94 4.83 7.10
CA LEU A 289 -7.74 4.28 6.01
C LEU A 289 -7.60 2.75 5.92
N LEU A 290 -6.40 2.20 6.08
CA LEU A 290 -6.22 0.74 6.05
C LEU A 290 -6.91 0.05 7.25
N ILE A 291 -6.88 0.67 8.43
CA ILE A 291 -7.63 0.17 9.60
C ILE A 291 -9.14 0.24 9.35
N ILE A 292 -9.65 1.36 8.81
CA ILE A 292 -11.06 1.52 8.44
C ILE A 292 -11.49 0.49 7.39
N LEU A 293 -10.58 0.08 6.50
CA LEU A 293 -10.83 -0.99 5.53
C LEU A 293 -10.87 -2.39 6.15
N GLY A 294 -10.74 -2.51 7.48
CA GLY A 294 -10.88 -3.77 8.22
C GLY A 294 -9.55 -4.45 8.56
N MET A 295 -8.41 -3.85 8.24
CA MET A 295 -7.11 -4.44 8.59
C MET A 295 -6.76 -4.21 10.06
N SER A 296 -6.15 -5.21 10.71
CA SER A 296 -5.70 -5.06 12.09
C SER A 296 -4.62 -3.98 12.21
N SER A 297 -4.66 -3.22 13.30
CA SER A 297 -3.72 -2.11 13.54
C SER A 297 -2.25 -2.55 13.53
N VAL A 298 -1.93 -3.70 14.10
CA VAL A 298 -0.56 -4.24 14.08
C VAL A 298 -0.11 -4.53 12.66
N LEU A 299 -0.96 -5.18 11.86
CA LEU A 299 -0.66 -5.51 10.47
C LEU A 299 -0.48 -4.25 9.63
N VAL A 300 -1.34 -3.25 9.80
CA VAL A 300 -1.24 -1.97 9.08
C VAL A 300 0.07 -1.25 9.41
N GLY A 301 0.43 -1.18 10.69
CA GLY A 301 1.69 -0.58 11.13
C GLY A 301 2.91 -1.26 10.52
N LEU A 302 2.93 -2.60 10.51
CA LEU A 302 3.98 -3.40 9.89
C LEU A 302 4.04 -3.21 8.37
N LEU A 303 2.88 -3.15 7.71
CA LEU A 303 2.77 -3.03 6.26
C LEU A 303 3.24 -1.66 5.79
N VAL A 304 2.66 -0.58 6.33
CA VAL A 304 3.02 0.79 5.94
C VAL A 304 4.47 1.09 6.31
N GLY A 305 4.87 0.79 7.55
CA GLY A 305 6.24 0.97 8.03
C GLY A 305 7.24 0.14 7.23
N GLY A 306 6.91 -1.12 6.93
CA GLY A 306 7.73 -2.04 6.16
C GLY A 306 7.98 -1.54 4.74
N ILE A 307 6.95 -1.00 4.07
CA ILE A 307 7.11 -0.39 2.74
C ILE A 307 8.01 0.84 2.80
N PHE A 308 7.83 1.73 3.79
CA PHE A 308 8.74 2.86 3.99
C PHE A 308 10.19 2.39 4.14
N PHE A 309 10.42 1.42 5.03
CA PHE A 309 11.75 0.87 5.30
C PHE A 309 12.40 0.26 4.06
N ALA A 310 11.68 -0.67 3.40
CA ALA A 310 12.17 -1.38 2.22
C ALA A 310 12.42 -0.42 1.04
N THR A 311 11.52 0.53 0.80
CA THR A 311 11.67 1.51 -0.28
C THR A 311 12.86 2.44 -0.01
N ILE A 312 13.04 2.92 1.21
CA ILE A 312 14.20 3.77 1.57
C ILE A 312 15.49 3.02 1.34
N ILE A 313 15.62 1.80 1.86
CA ILE A 313 16.84 0.99 1.71
C ILE A 313 17.09 0.66 0.24
N GLY A 314 16.09 0.08 -0.43
CA GLY A 314 16.20 -0.40 -1.81
C GLY A 314 16.57 0.72 -2.78
N LEU A 315 15.83 1.83 -2.74
CA LEU A 315 16.13 2.98 -3.61
C LEU A 315 17.46 3.64 -3.23
N THR A 316 17.79 3.78 -1.94
CA THR A 316 19.06 4.41 -1.53
C THR A 316 20.26 3.65 -2.08
N PHE A 317 20.27 2.32 -1.92
CA PHE A 317 21.36 1.49 -2.43
C PHE A 317 21.37 1.43 -3.97
N GLY A 318 20.21 1.33 -4.62
CA GLY A 318 20.12 1.34 -6.08
C GLY A 318 20.62 2.65 -6.70
N ILE A 319 20.29 3.79 -6.10
CA ILE A 319 20.77 5.11 -6.57
C ILE A 319 22.26 5.27 -6.31
N ARG A 320 22.80 4.75 -5.20
CA ARG A 320 24.25 4.78 -4.94
C ARG A 320 25.05 4.02 -5.98
N GLU A 321 24.58 2.83 -6.34
CA GLU A 321 25.19 2.06 -7.43
C GLU A 321 25.14 2.83 -8.77
N LEU A 322 24.01 3.48 -9.06
CA LEU A 322 23.89 4.34 -10.25
C LEU A 322 24.81 5.56 -10.20
N LYS A 323 24.99 6.15 -9.01
CA LYS A 323 25.90 7.29 -8.77
C LYS A 323 27.34 6.91 -9.05
N GLU A 324 27.79 5.75 -8.58
CA GLU A 324 29.13 5.22 -8.84
C GLU A 324 29.34 4.93 -10.33
N ARG A 325 28.35 4.30 -11.00
CA ARG A 325 28.45 3.97 -12.43
C ARG A 325 28.44 5.17 -13.35
N LYS A 326 27.59 6.17 -13.08
CA LYS A 326 27.39 7.34 -13.94
C LYS A 326 28.15 8.58 -13.49
N ASN A 327 28.98 8.44 -12.44
CA ASN A 327 29.74 9.51 -11.83
C ASN A 327 28.87 10.75 -11.53
N LEU A 328 27.69 10.50 -10.92
CA LEU A 328 26.70 11.55 -10.66
C LEU A 328 27.26 12.57 -9.67
N SER A 329 27.27 13.84 -10.08
CA SER A 329 27.81 14.95 -9.31
C SER A 329 26.79 15.49 -8.29
N PRO A 330 27.25 16.21 -7.25
CA PRO A 330 26.39 16.93 -6.30
C PRO A 330 25.31 17.84 -6.93
N SER A 331 25.49 18.33 -8.16
CA SER A 331 24.44 19.06 -8.88
C SER A 331 23.19 18.23 -9.14
N SER A 332 23.32 16.90 -9.29
CA SER A 332 22.15 16.01 -9.45
C SER A 332 21.25 16.03 -8.21
N LEU A 333 21.80 16.13 -7.00
CA LEU A 333 20.99 16.30 -5.79
C LEU A 333 20.22 17.62 -5.85
N GLY A 334 20.89 18.72 -6.19
CA GLY A 334 20.26 20.03 -6.31
C GLY A 334 19.11 20.04 -7.32
N SER A 335 19.29 19.40 -8.48
CA SER A 335 18.22 19.23 -9.48
C SER A 335 17.04 18.41 -8.96
N VAL A 336 17.31 17.32 -8.23
CA VAL A 336 16.25 16.50 -7.61
C VAL A 336 15.50 17.30 -6.54
N MET A 337 16.20 18.08 -5.70
CA MET A 337 15.58 18.96 -4.71
C MET A 337 14.68 20.00 -5.37
N THR A 338 15.12 20.63 -6.47
CA THR A 338 14.30 21.57 -7.25
C THR A 338 13.09 20.88 -7.86
N PHE A 339 13.23 19.66 -8.39
CA PHE A 339 12.11 18.89 -8.92
C PHE A 339 11.04 18.61 -7.86
N PHE A 340 11.43 18.14 -6.67
CA PHE A 340 10.47 17.94 -5.57
C PHE A 340 9.85 19.26 -5.08
N GLY A 341 10.63 20.35 -5.04
CA GLY A 341 10.11 21.69 -4.71
C GLY A 341 9.03 22.14 -5.70
N LEU A 342 9.25 21.94 -7.00
CA LEU A 342 8.27 22.24 -8.05
C LEU A 342 7.04 21.33 -7.97
N LEU A 343 7.20 20.03 -7.70
CA LEU A 343 6.07 19.12 -7.49
C LEU A 343 5.21 19.54 -6.30
N TYR A 344 5.81 20.02 -5.21
CA TYR A 344 5.07 20.52 -4.07
C TYR A 344 4.35 21.82 -4.38
N PHE A 345 5.00 22.73 -5.13
CA PHE A 345 4.36 23.94 -5.62
C PHE A 345 3.17 23.63 -6.54
N LEU A 346 3.32 22.67 -7.46
CA LEU A 346 2.23 22.21 -8.33
C LEU A 346 1.07 21.62 -7.52
N SER A 347 1.38 20.85 -6.47
CA SER A 347 0.35 20.27 -5.59
C SER A 347 -0.49 21.37 -4.90
N LEU A 348 0.14 22.50 -4.52
CA LEU A 348 -0.56 23.64 -3.94
C LEU A 348 -1.47 24.38 -4.92
N LEU A 349 -1.16 24.35 -6.21
CA LEU A 349 -2.02 24.91 -7.25
C LEU A 349 -3.19 23.97 -7.57
N LEU A 350 -2.94 22.66 -7.54
CA LEU A 350 -3.90 21.65 -7.96
C LEU A 350 -5.01 21.43 -6.93
N ILE A 351 -4.70 21.46 -5.63
CA ILE A 351 -5.69 21.27 -4.54
C ILE A 351 -6.84 22.30 -4.60
N PRO A 352 -6.61 23.63 -4.58
CA PRO A 352 -7.68 24.61 -4.64
C PRO A 352 -8.40 24.64 -6.00
N ALA A 353 -7.74 24.21 -7.08
CA ALA A 353 -8.40 24.06 -8.38
C ALA A 353 -9.32 22.83 -8.43
N TYR A 354 -9.04 21.79 -7.63
CA TYR A 354 -9.84 20.56 -7.57
C TYR A 354 -11.07 20.68 -6.66
N LEU A 355 -10.99 21.45 -5.55
CA LEU A 355 -12.09 21.57 -4.58
C LEU A 355 -13.43 22.02 -5.20
N PRO A 356 -13.50 23.05 -6.08
CA PRO A 356 -14.74 23.45 -6.72
C PRO A 356 -15.33 22.37 -7.64
N VAL A 357 -14.49 21.51 -8.22
CA VAL A 357 -14.92 20.42 -9.11
C VAL A 357 -15.51 19.27 -8.30
N LYS A 358 -15.06 19.07 -7.05
CA LYS A 358 -15.60 18.05 -6.14
C LYS A 358 -17.06 18.34 -5.76
N ASP A 359 -17.41 19.62 -5.61
CA ASP A 359 -18.76 20.04 -5.20
C ASP A 359 -19.74 20.15 -6.38
N MET A 360 -19.25 19.96 -7.61
CA MET A 360 -20.11 19.74 -8.76
C MET A 360 -20.61 18.30 -8.68
N GLU A 361 -21.93 18.10 -8.58
CA GLU A 361 -22.58 16.81 -8.78
C GLU A 361 -22.36 16.35 -10.22
N ILE A 362 -21.16 15.88 -10.51
CA ILE A 362 -20.87 15.15 -11.73
C ILE A 362 -21.58 13.82 -11.54
N ILE A 363 -22.68 13.62 -12.28
CA ILE A 363 -23.23 12.29 -12.49
C ILE A 363 -22.09 11.50 -13.11
N ILE A 364 -21.42 10.68 -12.29
CA ILE A 364 -20.34 9.80 -12.72
C ILE A 364 -21.00 8.70 -13.54
N ALA A 365 -21.38 9.01 -14.78
CA ALA A 365 -21.33 8.03 -15.85
C ALA A 365 -19.86 7.61 -15.88
N GLY A 366 -19.56 6.42 -15.34
CA GLY A 366 -18.21 5.94 -15.07
C GLY A 366 -17.25 6.37 -16.16
N VAL A 367 -16.18 7.08 -15.79
CA VAL A 367 -15.17 7.52 -16.76
C VAL A 367 -14.73 6.27 -17.51
N PRO A 368 -14.99 6.18 -18.82
CA PRO A 368 -14.72 4.95 -19.54
C PRO A 368 -13.22 4.67 -19.43
N ALA A 369 -12.87 3.43 -19.11
CA ALA A 369 -11.48 3.04 -18.88
C ALA A 369 -10.56 3.43 -20.05
N SER A 370 -11.10 3.56 -21.26
CA SER A 370 -10.44 4.09 -22.45
C SER A 370 -9.77 5.45 -22.22
N ASP A 371 -10.43 6.35 -21.50
CA ASP A 371 -10.00 7.74 -21.36
C ASP A 371 -8.86 7.87 -20.34
N VAL A 372 -8.92 7.06 -19.27
CA VAL A 372 -7.83 6.92 -18.30
C VAL A 372 -6.62 6.28 -18.95
N ILE A 373 -6.82 5.22 -19.73
CA ILE A 373 -5.75 4.54 -20.48
C ILE A 373 -5.10 5.50 -21.48
N ALA A 374 -5.91 6.28 -22.21
CA ALA A 374 -5.40 7.29 -23.15
C ALA A 374 -4.57 8.36 -22.44
N GLY A 375 -5.04 8.87 -21.30
CA GLY A 375 -4.30 9.83 -20.47
C GLY A 375 -2.97 9.27 -19.96
N MET A 376 -2.96 8.02 -19.49
CA MET A 376 -1.72 7.36 -19.04
C MET A 376 -0.75 7.10 -20.20
N LEU A 377 -1.24 6.64 -21.35
CA LEU A 377 -0.42 6.45 -22.56
C LEU A 377 0.21 7.76 -23.02
N PHE A 378 -0.54 8.86 -23.00
CA PHE A 378 -0.05 10.18 -23.36
C PHE A 378 1.09 10.64 -22.42
N MET A 379 0.90 10.51 -21.11
CA MET A 379 1.93 10.82 -20.11
C MET A 379 3.20 9.98 -20.30
N LEU A 380 3.04 8.69 -20.61
CA LEU A 380 4.14 7.76 -20.83
C LEU A 380 4.89 8.08 -22.13
N ALA A 381 4.16 8.42 -23.20
CA ALA A 381 4.71 8.87 -24.48
C ALA A 381 5.52 10.17 -24.31
N MET A 382 4.96 11.17 -23.62
CA MET A 382 5.66 12.42 -23.33
C MET A 382 6.96 12.21 -22.54
N THR A 383 6.92 11.30 -21.57
CA THR A 383 8.11 10.92 -20.78
C THR A 383 9.16 10.21 -21.65
N ALA A 384 8.72 9.27 -22.51
CA ALA A 384 9.59 8.53 -23.42
C ALA A 384 10.24 9.45 -24.48
N ILE A 385 9.49 10.37 -25.06
CA ILE A 385 10.01 11.39 -26.00
C ILE A 385 11.08 12.23 -25.33
N GLY A 386 10.84 12.71 -24.10
CA GLY A 386 11.83 13.45 -23.32
C GLY A 386 13.13 12.67 -23.12
N PHE A 387 13.02 11.38 -22.77
CA PHE A 387 14.18 10.50 -22.57
C PHE A 387 14.95 10.21 -23.87
N LEU A 388 14.23 9.97 -24.98
CA LEU A 388 14.82 9.76 -26.30
C LEU A 388 15.57 11.00 -26.75
N LYS A 389 14.95 12.19 -26.68
CA LYS A 389 15.59 13.46 -27.04
C LYS A 389 16.90 13.67 -26.27
N GLN A 390 16.88 13.45 -24.95
CA GLN A 390 18.08 13.59 -24.11
C GLN A 390 19.19 12.59 -24.49
N THR A 391 18.81 11.36 -24.85
CA THR A 391 19.77 10.32 -25.24
C THR A 391 20.39 10.63 -26.61
N PHE A 392 19.60 11.11 -27.57
CA PHE A 392 20.07 11.55 -28.87
C PHE A 392 21.05 12.72 -28.75
N GLU A 393 20.71 13.73 -27.97
CA GLU A 393 21.55 14.93 -27.78
C GLU A 393 22.93 14.58 -27.18
N LYS A 394 22.96 13.68 -26.18
CA LYS A 394 24.23 13.16 -25.63
C LYS A 394 25.05 12.39 -26.67
N SER A 395 24.40 11.62 -27.54
CA SER A 395 25.08 10.87 -28.61
C SER A 395 25.73 11.80 -29.65
N LEU A 396 25.07 12.91 -29.99
CA LEU A 396 25.56 13.92 -30.92
C LEU A 396 26.77 14.68 -30.35
N ILE A 397 26.71 15.06 -29.07
CA ILE A 397 27.83 15.73 -28.39
C ILE A 397 29.06 14.81 -28.32
N LYS A 398 28.86 13.51 -28.05
CA LYS A 398 29.95 12.51 -28.03
C LYS A 398 30.60 12.33 -29.42
N LYS A 399 29.80 12.33 -30.49
CA LYS A 399 30.32 12.28 -31.87
C LYS A 399 31.12 13.54 -32.23
N ARG A 400 30.66 14.73 -31.84
CA ARG A 400 31.38 16.00 -32.10
C ARG A 400 32.70 16.10 -31.33
N THR A 401 32.74 15.65 -30.07
CA THR A 401 33.97 15.67 -29.25
C THR A 401 35.01 14.68 -29.77
N LYS A 402 34.60 13.47 -30.18
CA LYS A 402 35.52 12.49 -30.78
C LYS A 402 36.15 13.00 -32.08
N LYS A 403 35.38 13.68 -32.94
CA LYS A 403 35.86 14.27 -34.19
C LYS A 403 36.86 15.42 -33.98
N LYS A 404 36.87 16.05 -32.80
CA LYS A 404 37.78 17.17 -32.45
C LYS A 404 39.10 16.73 -31.80
N THR A 405 39.21 15.45 -31.43
CA THR A 405 40.41 14.86 -30.83
C THR A 405 41.19 13.98 -31.80
N GLU A 406 40.61 13.65 -32.95
CA GLU A 406 41.20 12.81 -34.00
C GLU A 406 41.65 13.61 -35.25
N GLY A 407 41.49 14.93 -35.24
CA GLY A 407 42.01 15.86 -36.25
C GLY A 407 42.63 17.06 -35.56
#